data_AF-A0A4R4UIP5-F1
#
_entry.id   AF-A0A4R4UIP5-F1
#
_cell.length_a   1.000
_cell.length_b   1.000
_cell.length_c   1.000
_cell.angle_alpha   90.00
_cell.angle_beta   90.00
_cell.angle_gamma   90.00
#
_symmetry.space_group_name_H-M   'P 1'
#
loop_
_entity.id
_entity.type
_entity.pdbx_description
1 polymer ?
#
loop_
_entity_poly.entity_id
_entity_poly.type
_entity_poly.pdbx_seq_one_letter_code
_entity_poly.pdbx_strand_id
1 'polypeptide(L)'
;MDRFVRFLRRQIDIDLELHSQARGVEEAGNATHRCLIDPLRGFRECELKSRLLAQHDLCGTGGGPCDTLGTSYPSEDERGCLTLALLGLPYADRPGYAPRWRP
;
A
#
# COMPACT_ATOMS: atom_id res chain seq x y z
N MET A 1 -4.11 14.78 2.30
CA MET A 1 -3.83 13.56 1.50
C MET A 1 -2.38 13.09 1.50
N ASP A 2 -1.36 13.97 1.56
CA ASP A 2 0.04 13.58 1.29
C ASP A 2 0.67 12.64 2.36
N ARG A 3 0.27 12.70 3.63
CA ARG A 3 0.93 11.90 4.69
C ARG A 3 0.60 10.42 4.62
N PHE A 4 -0.67 10.06 4.44
CA PHE A 4 -1.09 8.66 4.40
C PHE A 4 -0.63 7.98 3.11
N VAL A 5 -0.75 8.66 1.95
CA VAL A 5 -0.23 8.15 0.67
C VAL A 5 1.28 7.92 0.74
N ARG A 6 2.06 8.86 1.29
CA ARG A 6 3.50 8.65 1.51
C ARG A 6 3.80 7.47 2.43
N PHE A 7 3.00 7.27 3.48
CA PHE A 7 3.12 6.10 4.34
C PHE A 7 2.90 4.81 3.55
N LEU A 8 1.83 4.71 2.74
CA LEU A 8 1.55 3.53 1.92
C LEU A 8 2.66 3.26 0.90
N ARG A 9 3.14 4.29 0.19
CA ARG A 9 4.28 4.16 -0.74
C ARG A 9 5.50 3.58 -0.04
N ARG A 10 5.85 4.12 1.13
CA ARG A 10 6.98 3.61 1.93
C ARG A 10 6.81 2.15 2.35
N GLN A 11 5.60 1.72 2.73
CA GLN A 11 5.38 0.32 3.09
C GLN A 11 5.52 -0.61 1.87
N ILE A 12 5.05 -0.18 0.70
CA ILE A 12 5.22 -0.94 -0.54
C ILE A 12 6.71 -1.07 -0.90
N ASP A 13 7.50 -0.01 -0.74
CA ASP A 13 8.95 -0.05 -1.00
C ASP A 13 9.67 -1.05 -0.06
N ILE A 14 9.28 -1.07 1.23
CA ILE A 14 9.81 -2.03 2.21
C ILE A 14 9.43 -3.47 1.81
N ASP A 15 8.16 -3.71 1.45
CA ASP A 15 7.70 -5.03 1.02
C ASP A 15 8.47 -5.50 -0.23
N LEU A 16 8.67 -4.62 -1.22
CA LEU A 16 9.46 -4.90 -2.42
C LEU A 16 10.91 -5.30 -2.09
N GLU A 17 11.56 -4.59 -1.17
CA GLU A 17 12.91 -4.91 -0.73
C GLU A 17 12.97 -6.30 -0.07
N LEU A 18 12.02 -6.60 0.83
CA LEU A 18 11.91 -7.91 1.48
C LEU A 18 11.68 -9.05 0.47
N HIS A 19 10.82 -8.84 -0.53
CA HIS A 19 10.60 -9.83 -1.59
C HIS A 19 11.82 -10.01 -2.49
N SER A 20 12.57 -8.94 -2.78
CA SER A 20 13.83 -9.03 -3.51
C SER A 20 14.89 -9.84 -2.76
N GLN A 21 15.02 -9.63 -1.44
CA GLN A 21 15.92 -10.39 -0.60
C GLN A 21 15.52 -11.87 -0.55
N ALA A 22 14.23 -12.16 -0.37
CA ALA A 22 13.71 -13.53 -0.34
C ALA A 22 14.02 -14.29 -1.65
N ARG A 23 13.80 -13.64 -2.80
CA ARG A 23 14.14 -14.21 -4.11
C ARG A 23 15.64 -14.49 -4.24
N GLY A 24 16.50 -13.56 -3.83
CA GLY A 24 17.96 -13.77 -3.89
C GLY A 24 18.44 -14.93 -3.01
N VAL A 25 17.82 -15.12 -1.84
CA VAL A 25 18.10 -16.26 -0.94
C VAL A 25 17.68 -17.59 -1.58
N GLU A 26 16.54 -17.62 -2.26
CA GLU A 26 16.04 -18.79 -3.00
C GLU A 26 16.97 -19.14 -4.17
N GLU A 27 17.35 -18.16 -4.98
CA GLU A 27 18.28 -18.34 -6.12
C GLU A 27 19.67 -18.83 -5.66
N ALA A 28 20.13 -18.41 -4.49
CA ALA A 28 21.40 -18.86 -3.90
C ALA A 28 21.34 -20.27 -3.28
N GLY A 29 20.17 -20.93 -3.25
CA GLY A 29 20.00 -22.24 -2.63
C GLY A 29 20.10 -22.24 -1.10
N ASN A 30 20.13 -21.06 -0.46
CA ASN A 30 20.30 -20.88 0.98
C ASN A 30 18.94 -20.72 1.68
N ALA A 31 17.96 -21.58 1.36
CA ALA A 31 16.59 -21.52 1.88
C ALA A 31 16.50 -21.95 3.37
N THR A 32 17.22 -21.29 4.26
CA THR A 32 17.03 -21.39 5.71
C THR A 32 15.90 -20.46 6.19
N HIS A 33 15.59 -19.40 5.45
CA HIS A 33 14.44 -18.53 5.70
C HIS A 33 13.27 -18.90 4.79
N ARG A 34 12.19 -19.43 5.39
CA ARG A 34 10.92 -19.64 4.69
C ARG A 34 10.17 -18.32 4.63
N CYS A 35 10.22 -17.63 3.48
CA CYS A 35 9.22 -16.62 3.18
C CYS A 35 7.85 -17.31 3.08
N LEU A 36 6.86 -16.85 3.85
CA LEU A 36 5.52 -17.46 3.84
C LEU A 36 4.73 -17.12 2.57
N ILE A 37 5.20 -16.14 1.79
CA ILE A 37 4.62 -15.73 0.52
C ILE A 37 5.66 -15.98 -0.57
N ASP A 38 5.25 -16.65 -1.64
CA ASP A 38 6.02 -16.80 -2.86
C ASP A 38 6.51 -15.42 -3.36
N PRO A 39 7.82 -15.21 -3.63
CA PRO A 39 8.34 -13.90 -4.00
C PRO A 39 7.64 -13.29 -5.23
N LEU A 40 7.30 -14.10 -6.24
CA LEU A 40 6.61 -13.62 -7.44
C LEU A 40 5.20 -13.11 -7.10
N ARG A 41 4.47 -13.81 -6.24
CA ARG A 41 3.19 -13.32 -5.72
C ARG A 41 3.35 -12.00 -4.97
N GLY A 42 4.37 -11.89 -4.11
CA GLY A 42 4.67 -10.66 -3.36
C GLY A 42 4.90 -9.44 -4.26
N PHE A 43 5.68 -9.60 -5.32
CA PHE A 43 5.89 -8.55 -6.32
C PHE A 43 4.59 -8.12 -7.01
N ARG A 44 3.73 -9.07 -7.40
CA ARG A 44 2.43 -8.76 -8.02
C ARG A 44 1.49 -8.02 -7.07
N GLU A 45 1.51 -8.36 -5.79
CA GLU A 45 0.75 -7.63 -4.78
C GLU A 45 1.26 -6.19 -4.63
N CYS A 46 2.58 -5.97 -4.60
CA CYS A 46 3.16 -4.62 -4.56
C CYS A 46 2.83 -3.79 -5.82
N GLU A 47 2.88 -4.41 -6.99
CA GLU A 47 2.47 -3.78 -8.26
C GLU A 47 1.00 -3.35 -8.22
N LEU A 48 0.10 -4.24 -7.78
CA LEU A 48 -1.32 -3.95 -7.64
C LEU A 48 -1.56 -2.76 -6.70
N LYS A 49 -0.93 -2.77 -5.51
CA LYS A 49 -1.05 -1.68 -4.53
C LYS A 49 -0.56 -0.35 -5.13
N SER A 50 0.54 -0.37 -5.88
CA SER A 50 1.09 0.82 -6.55
C SER A 50 0.15 1.38 -7.61
N ARG A 51 -0.45 0.51 -8.43
CA ARG A 51 -1.45 0.92 -9.44
C ARG A 51 -2.70 1.50 -8.80
N LEU A 52 -3.18 0.93 -7.69
CA LEU A 52 -4.29 1.49 -6.92
C LEU A 52 -3.93 2.88 -6.36
N LEU A 53 -2.73 3.08 -5.81
CA LEU A 53 -2.31 4.41 -5.37
C LEU A 53 -2.32 5.42 -6.53
N ALA A 54 -1.80 5.05 -7.70
CA ALA A 54 -1.77 5.93 -8.86
C ALA A 54 -3.19 6.29 -9.37
N GLN A 55 -4.09 5.31 -9.43
CA GLN A 55 -5.47 5.54 -9.84
C GLN A 55 -6.21 6.50 -8.88
N HIS A 56 -5.80 6.54 -7.62
CA HIS A 56 -6.44 7.35 -6.59
C HIS A 56 -5.73 8.69 -6.31
N ASP A 57 -4.67 9.04 -7.05
CA ASP A 57 -3.87 10.27 -6.86
C ASP A 57 -4.69 11.55 -7.08
N LEU A 58 -5.76 11.48 -7.88
CA LEU A 58 -6.69 12.58 -8.17
C LEU A 58 -7.97 12.57 -7.31
N CYS A 59 -8.10 11.66 -6.34
CA CYS A 59 -9.29 11.65 -5.47
C CYS A 59 -9.35 12.92 -4.62
N GLY A 60 -10.54 13.52 -4.52
CA GLY A 60 -10.74 14.76 -3.79
C GLY A 60 -10.43 16.02 -4.60
N THR A 61 -10.05 15.89 -5.89
CA THR A 61 -9.88 17.03 -6.80
C THR A 61 -11.03 17.18 -7.80
N GLY A 62 -12.06 16.35 -7.73
CA GLY A 62 -13.20 16.33 -8.65
C GLY A 62 -12.97 15.52 -9.94
N GLY A 63 -11.84 14.82 -10.04
CA GLY A 63 -11.46 14.03 -11.22
C GLY A 63 -11.05 12.59 -10.90
N GLY A 64 -11.04 12.20 -9.62
CA GLY A 64 -10.69 10.85 -9.20
C GLY A 64 -11.89 9.89 -9.26
N PRO A 65 -11.63 8.57 -9.28
CA PRO A 65 -12.69 7.55 -9.32
C PRO A 65 -13.67 7.66 -8.14
N CYS A 66 -13.21 8.14 -6.98
CA CYS A 66 -14.04 8.34 -5.80
C CYS A 66 -14.94 9.58 -5.89
N ASP A 67 -14.56 10.56 -6.69
CA ASP A 67 -15.33 11.80 -6.90
C ASP A 67 -16.57 11.50 -7.76
N THR A 68 -16.41 10.66 -8.80
CA THR A 68 -17.51 10.17 -9.64
C THR A 68 -18.56 9.39 -8.86
N LEU A 69 -18.13 8.69 -7.81
CA LEU A 69 -19.00 7.88 -6.95
C LEU A 69 -19.62 8.69 -5.79
N GLY A 70 -19.26 9.97 -5.61
CA GLY A 70 -19.69 10.79 -4.47
C GLY A 70 -19.16 10.28 -3.12
N THR A 71 -18.08 9.50 -3.13
CA THR A 71 -17.45 8.87 -1.94
C THR A 71 -16.17 9.58 -1.50
N SER A 72 -15.95 10.79 -2.01
CA SER A 72 -14.82 11.64 -1.61
C SER A 72 -14.98 12.03 -0.14
N TYR A 73 -14.06 11.57 0.70
CA TYR A 73 -13.97 12.05 2.07
C TYR A 73 -13.53 13.52 2.08
N PRO A 74 -13.92 14.31 3.10
CA PRO A 74 -13.47 15.69 3.22
C PRO A 74 -11.94 15.74 3.23
N SER A 75 -11.36 16.83 2.71
CA SER A 75 -9.91 17.00 2.61
C SER A 75 -9.17 16.94 3.96
N GLU A 76 -9.90 17.20 5.06
CA GLU A 76 -9.46 17.07 6.45
C GLU A 76 -9.26 15.61 6.89
N ASP A 77 -9.95 14.68 6.24
CA ASP A 77 -9.78 13.25 6.48
C ASP A 77 -8.52 12.78 5.73
N GLU A 78 -7.37 12.91 6.39
CA GLU A 78 -6.05 12.61 5.81
C GLU A 78 -5.92 11.20 5.21
N ARG A 79 -6.88 10.31 5.51
CA ARG A 79 -7.09 8.98 4.90
C ARG A 79 -7.31 9.02 3.39
N GLY A 80 -7.88 10.10 2.87
CA GLY A 80 -8.44 10.08 1.53
C GLY A 80 -9.68 9.18 1.46
N CYS A 81 -9.86 8.44 0.38
CA CYS A 81 -11.03 7.59 0.18
C CYS A 81 -10.96 6.23 0.92
N LEU A 82 -12.11 5.58 1.10
CA LEU A 82 -12.23 4.27 1.74
C LEU A 82 -11.31 3.20 1.14
N THR A 83 -11.12 3.20 -0.19
CA THR A 83 -10.23 2.25 -0.86
C THR A 83 -8.79 2.35 -0.34
N LEU A 84 -8.28 3.57 -0.13
CA LEU A 84 -6.94 3.77 0.42
C LEU A 84 -6.87 3.38 1.89
N ALA A 85 -7.93 3.66 2.67
CA ALA A 85 -8.00 3.23 4.07
C ALA A 85 -7.96 1.70 4.21
N LEU A 86 -8.70 0.99 3.35
CA LEU A 86 -8.66 -0.48 3.26
C LEU A 86 -7.29 -1.00 2.83
N LEU A 87 -6.64 -0.31 1.88
CA LEU A 87 -5.29 -0.65 1.42
C LEU A 87 -4.24 -0.53 2.54
N GLY A 88 -4.47 0.36 3.50
CA GLY A 88 -3.59 0.57 4.65
C GLY A 88 -3.78 -0.42 5.80
N LEU A 89 -4.90 -1.14 5.88
CA LEU A 89 -5.19 -2.07 6.98
C LEU A 89 -4.09 -3.11 7.25
N PRO A 90 -3.44 -3.73 6.23
CA PRO A 90 -2.35 -4.68 6.47
C PRO A 90 -1.13 -4.09 7.16
N TYR A 91 -1.03 -2.76 7.20
CA TYR A 91 0.09 -2.02 7.79
C TYR A 91 -0.26 -1.37 9.14
N ALA A 92 -1.42 -1.72 9.72
CA ALA A 92 -1.93 -1.10 10.95
C ALA A 92 -1.05 -1.37 12.20
N ASP A 93 -0.16 -2.35 12.12
CA ASP A 93 0.84 -2.72 13.12
C ASP A 93 2.20 -2.05 12.89
N ARG A 94 2.40 -1.39 11.74
CA ARG A 94 3.68 -0.80 11.35
C ARG A 94 3.92 0.55 12.03
N PRO A 95 5.15 0.84 12.48
CA PRO A 95 5.52 2.16 12.96
C PRO A 95 5.19 3.26 11.94
N GLY A 96 4.56 4.33 12.41
CA GLY A 96 4.12 5.45 11.56
C GLY A 96 2.69 5.34 11.05
N TYR A 97 2.00 4.20 11.25
CA TYR A 97 0.57 4.11 11.05
C TYR A 97 -0.19 4.94 12.09
N ALA A 98 -1.06 5.85 11.67
CA ALA A 98 -1.88 6.65 12.59
C ALA A 98 -3.24 5.94 12.82
N PRO A 99 -3.73 5.78 14.07
CA PRO A 99 -5.02 5.12 14.34
C PRO A 99 -6.21 5.75 13.61
N ARG A 100 -6.18 7.07 13.40
CA ARG A 100 -7.17 7.80 12.60
C ARG A 100 -7.29 7.31 11.15
N TRP A 101 -6.31 6.54 10.66
CA TRP A 101 -6.33 6.00 9.30
C TRP A 101 -7.13 4.71 9.15
N ARG A 102 -7.53 4.07 10.25
CA ARG A 102 -8.43 2.91 10.18
C ARG A 102 -9.79 3.34 9.57
N PRO A 103 -10.42 2.51 8.71
CA PRO A 103 -11.74 2.77 8.15
C PRO A 103 -12.78 3.07 9.23
#